data_AF-W3VED7-F1
#
_entry.id   AF-W3VED7-F1
#
_cell.length_a   1.000
_cell.length_b   1.000
_cell.length_c   1.000
_cell.angle_alpha   90.00
_cell.angle_beta   90.00
_cell.angle_gamma   90.00
#
_symmetry.space_group_name_H-M   'P 1'
#
loop_
_entity.id
_entity.type
_entity.pdbx_description
1 polymer ?
#
loop_
_entity_poly.entity_id
_entity_poly.type
_entity_poly.pdbx_seq_one_letter_code
_entity_poly.pdbx_strand_id
1 'polypeptide(L)'
;MTFKLSVGLLALSLALPLAIIDGVEAGMATRYWDCCKQSASWGSKAPVYAPVDVCKADGVTLIESSTADSGQSGCNGGDQYTCNCMQPFNDSTDPTLAYGFAAFTAGNEEATDCACYLAEFAHDGSGKAMKRNKLLFQVTNTGGDVNSGNIDFQIPGGGLGAFTQGCPAQWKTPASQWGETYGGVKAADQCSGLPKQLQEGCKWRFSDWGDNPVLSGAPKRVRCPKALIDRSGCQRKDDNAIGAYQGKTDAGGKPAESGYKRDRSVCLGGASSSSSGSQPEGYGAGSNGNAPQGDAPQGNSPQDSAPQGDAPQGNAPEGYGAGSAPQGNAPQVNATPGSDIPPPSGNGDAQNAPADQGAPAPAPAPEGYGNSPNAPAAGAANGAQRHKQFKQHKKPQAAEQCDAPN
;
A
#
# COMPACT_ATOMS: atom_id res chain seq x y z
N MET A 1 -16.61 70.53 -40.22
CA MET A 1 -17.04 69.13 -40.03
C MET A 1 -15.77 68.29 -40.03
N THR A 2 -15.49 67.54 -38.96
CA THR A 2 -14.20 66.84 -38.80
C THR A 2 -14.48 65.43 -38.30
N PHE A 3 -14.44 64.45 -39.21
CA PHE A 3 -14.63 63.04 -38.86
C PHE A 3 -13.37 62.52 -38.15
N LYS A 4 -13.53 62.03 -36.92
CA LYS A 4 -12.52 61.20 -36.26
C LYS A 4 -12.75 59.74 -36.68
N LEU A 5 -11.80 59.17 -37.42
CA LEU A 5 -11.71 57.71 -37.56
C LEU A 5 -11.10 57.13 -36.28
N SER A 6 -11.85 56.26 -35.60
CA SER A 6 -11.32 55.40 -34.54
C SER A 6 -11.03 54.02 -35.13
N VAL A 7 -9.75 53.73 -35.38
CA VAL A 7 -9.31 52.39 -35.78
C VAL A 7 -9.31 51.50 -34.53
N GLY A 8 -10.32 50.64 -34.40
CA GLY A 8 -10.38 49.62 -33.36
C GLY A 8 -9.41 48.48 -33.68
N LEU A 9 -8.37 48.31 -32.86
CA LEU A 9 -7.41 47.23 -33.00
C LEU A 9 -8.03 45.92 -32.44
N LEU A 10 -8.54 45.06 -33.32
CA LEU A 10 -9.13 43.78 -32.92
C LEU A 10 -8.01 42.77 -32.60
N ALA A 11 -7.65 42.64 -31.34
CA ALA A 11 -6.66 41.67 -30.88
C ALA A 11 -7.25 40.25 -30.89
N LEU A 12 -7.10 39.53 -32.00
CA LEU A 12 -7.53 38.14 -32.13
C LEU A 12 -6.53 37.20 -31.44
N SER A 13 -6.69 36.95 -30.15
CA SER A 13 -5.82 36.04 -29.40
C SER A 13 -6.10 34.58 -29.77
N LEU A 14 -5.36 34.07 -30.76
CA LEU A 14 -5.22 32.64 -31.03
C LEU A 14 -4.44 31.98 -29.88
N ALA A 15 -5.17 31.54 -28.86
CA ALA A 15 -4.66 30.60 -27.88
C ALA A 15 -4.50 29.23 -28.54
N LEU A 16 -3.31 28.94 -29.08
CA LEU A 16 -2.92 27.55 -29.33
C LEU A 16 -2.83 26.84 -27.97
N PRO A 17 -3.51 25.70 -27.76
CA PRO A 17 -3.16 24.82 -26.66
C PRO A 17 -1.73 24.32 -26.92
N LEU A 18 -0.81 24.54 -25.99
CA LEU A 18 0.47 23.84 -26.01
C LEU A 18 0.18 22.35 -25.81
N ALA A 19 0.34 21.56 -26.86
CA ALA A 19 0.55 20.13 -26.70
C ALA A 19 1.94 19.94 -26.07
N ILE A 20 1.96 19.73 -24.75
CA ILE A 20 3.16 19.26 -24.06
C ILE A 20 3.26 17.76 -24.33
N ILE A 21 4.23 17.38 -25.16
CA ILE A 21 4.61 15.98 -25.37
C ILE A 21 6.07 15.87 -24.96
N ASP A 22 6.27 15.57 -23.67
CA ASP A 22 7.51 15.03 -23.12
C ASP A 22 7.12 14.10 -21.95
N GLY A 23 7.91 13.04 -21.73
CA GLY A 23 7.46 11.84 -21.01
C GLY A 23 7.08 12.03 -19.54
N VAL A 24 5.98 11.36 -19.14
CA VAL A 24 5.44 11.30 -17.76
C VAL A 24 5.03 12.67 -17.23
N GLU A 25 3.77 13.06 -17.48
CA GLU A 25 3.17 14.22 -16.82
C GLU A 25 3.31 14.12 -15.29
N ALA A 26 3.71 15.22 -14.67
CA ALA A 26 3.68 15.37 -13.22
C ALA A 26 2.22 15.29 -12.74
N GLY A 27 1.91 14.30 -11.90
CA GLY A 27 0.54 14.02 -11.50
C GLY A 27 0.00 12.66 -11.95
N MET A 28 0.81 11.60 -11.89
CA MET A 28 0.31 10.22 -12.00
C MET A 28 0.55 9.44 -10.71
N ALA A 29 -0.34 8.49 -10.42
CA ALA A 29 -0.09 7.47 -9.42
C ALA A 29 0.48 6.21 -10.08
N THR A 30 1.52 5.64 -9.47
CA THR A 30 2.06 4.32 -9.77
C THR A 30 1.56 3.30 -8.73
N ARG A 31 2.09 2.08 -8.79
CA ARG A 31 1.70 0.97 -7.93
C ARG A 31 2.90 0.09 -7.61
N TYR A 32 2.95 -0.41 -6.38
CA TYR A 32 3.96 -1.38 -5.96
C TYR A 32 3.43 -2.32 -4.87
N TRP A 33 4.11 -3.43 -4.67
CA TRP A 33 4.06 -4.23 -3.45
C TRP A 33 5.31 -5.10 -3.38
N ASP A 34 6.33 -4.62 -2.67
CA ASP A 34 7.63 -5.27 -2.51
C ASP A 34 7.73 -6.17 -1.25
N CYS A 35 6.68 -6.13 -0.41
CA CYS A 35 6.58 -6.76 0.91
C CYS A 35 7.56 -6.23 1.97
N CYS A 36 8.33 -5.18 1.69
CA CYS A 36 9.33 -4.66 2.62
C CYS A 36 8.69 -4.12 3.91
N LYS A 37 9.47 -4.04 5.00
CA LYS A 37 9.19 -3.12 6.09
C LYS A 37 9.23 -1.69 5.54
N GLN A 38 8.14 -0.95 5.66
CA GLN A 38 8.04 0.40 5.10
C GLN A 38 8.80 1.44 5.94
N SER A 39 9.19 2.57 5.35
CA SER A 39 10.09 3.52 6.03
C SER A 39 9.49 4.18 7.28
N ALA A 40 8.17 4.41 7.30
CA ALA A 40 7.45 4.94 8.48
C ALA A 40 7.30 3.92 9.63
N SER A 41 7.80 2.68 9.47
CA SER A 41 7.88 1.68 10.54
C SER A 41 9.13 1.82 11.42
N TRP A 42 10.09 2.66 11.04
CA TRP A 42 11.25 2.96 11.87
C TRP A 42 10.92 4.06 12.89
N GLY A 43 11.46 3.93 14.10
CA GLY A 43 11.26 4.88 15.18
C GLY A 43 11.86 6.25 14.87
N SER A 44 11.29 7.28 15.49
CA SER A 44 11.75 8.68 15.42
C SER A 44 11.79 9.33 14.01
N LYS A 45 11.23 8.68 12.98
CA LYS A 45 11.08 9.24 11.62
C LYS A 45 10.18 10.46 11.57
N ALA A 46 9.11 10.47 12.37
CA ALA A 46 8.11 11.54 12.44
C ALA A 46 7.51 11.67 13.85
N PRO A 47 6.87 12.81 14.19
CA PRO A 47 6.18 13.01 15.46
C PRO A 47 4.85 12.22 15.52
N VAL A 48 4.94 10.90 15.71
CA VAL A 48 3.81 9.96 15.77
C VAL A 48 3.55 9.46 17.19
N TYR A 49 2.37 8.85 17.41
CA TYR A 49 2.04 8.12 18.64
C TYR A 49 2.69 6.73 18.70
N ALA A 50 2.75 6.04 17.56
CA ALA A 50 3.51 4.83 17.31
C ALA A 50 3.91 4.81 15.81
N PRO A 51 5.01 4.17 15.40
CA PRO A 51 5.35 3.93 13.99
C PRO A 51 4.33 3.01 13.27
N VAL A 52 4.50 2.83 11.96
CA VAL A 52 3.70 1.85 11.19
C VAL A 52 4.00 0.41 11.62
N ASP A 53 2.93 -0.35 11.86
CA ASP A 53 2.92 -1.78 12.15
C ASP A 53 3.75 -2.58 11.14
N VAL A 54 4.61 -3.45 11.67
CA VAL A 54 5.29 -4.51 10.90
C VAL A 54 4.79 -5.87 11.32
N CYS A 55 4.72 -6.79 10.35
CA CYS A 55 4.30 -8.16 10.57
C CYS A 55 5.46 -9.14 10.34
N LYS A 56 5.33 -10.32 10.92
CA LYS A 56 6.12 -11.51 10.58
C LYS A 56 5.76 -11.99 9.16
N ALA A 57 6.43 -13.04 8.70
CA ALA A 57 6.25 -13.57 7.35
C ALA A 57 4.79 -13.96 6.99
N ASP A 58 3.93 -14.29 7.97
CA ASP A 58 2.50 -14.55 7.75
C ASP A 58 1.70 -13.30 7.31
N GLY A 59 2.26 -12.10 7.48
CA GLY A 59 1.63 -10.81 7.21
C GLY A 59 0.48 -10.46 8.17
N VAL A 60 0.33 -11.16 9.30
CA VAL A 60 -0.77 -10.97 10.26
C VAL A 60 -0.24 -10.75 11.67
N THR A 61 0.69 -11.60 12.11
CA THR A 61 1.29 -11.55 13.46
C THR A 61 2.19 -10.32 13.55
N LEU A 62 1.83 -9.39 14.45
CA LEU A 62 2.62 -8.21 14.71
C LEU A 62 3.98 -8.52 15.33
N ILE A 63 4.93 -7.64 15.06
CA ILE A 63 6.19 -7.55 15.77
C ILE A 63 6.11 -6.31 16.66
N GLU A 64 6.29 -6.50 17.97
CA GLU A 64 6.24 -5.43 18.97
C GLU A 64 7.16 -4.27 18.62
N SER A 65 6.71 -3.02 18.82
CA SER A 65 7.38 -1.84 18.28
C SER A 65 8.85 -1.68 18.69
N SER A 66 9.25 -2.19 19.86
CA SER A 66 10.65 -2.20 20.34
C SER A 66 11.54 -3.21 19.59
N THR A 67 10.98 -4.36 19.19
CA THR A 67 11.63 -5.35 18.32
C THR A 67 11.54 -4.95 16.86
N ALA A 68 10.47 -4.25 16.46
CA ALA A 68 10.33 -3.65 15.15
C ALA A 68 11.48 -2.67 14.89
N ASP A 69 11.64 -1.65 15.73
CA ASP A 69 12.62 -0.57 15.53
C ASP A 69 14.07 -1.06 15.40
N SER A 70 14.44 -2.08 16.18
CA SER A 70 15.80 -2.66 16.18
C SER A 70 16.02 -3.78 15.14
N GLY A 71 14.97 -4.32 14.53
CA GLY A 71 15.04 -5.47 13.62
C GLY A 71 14.96 -5.10 12.13
N GLN A 72 15.46 -6.02 11.31
CA GLN A 72 15.78 -5.76 9.91
C GLN A 72 14.60 -6.06 8.96
N SER A 73 14.46 -5.26 7.90
CA SER A 73 13.51 -5.53 6.81
C SER A 73 13.79 -6.88 6.16
N GLY A 74 12.75 -7.63 5.79
CA GLY A 74 12.88 -8.83 4.96
C GLY A 74 13.60 -8.58 3.63
N CYS A 75 13.46 -7.37 3.08
CA CYS A 75 14.19 -6.92 1.89
C CYS A 75 15.71 -6.75 2.11
N ASN A 76 16.16 -6.76 3.35
CA ASN A 76 17.58 -6.67 3.74
C ASN A 76 18.01 -7.90 4.56
N GLY A 77 17.35 -9.05 4.35
CA GLY A 77 17.69 -10.33 4.97
C GLY A 77 17.13 -10.56 6.38
N GLY A 78 16.25 -9.67 6.86
CA GLY A 78 15.54 -9.83 8.13
C GLY A 78 14.22 -10.60 8.03
N ASP A 79 13.35 -10.38 9.01
CA ASP A 79 12.09 -11.11 9.19
C ASP A 79 10.85 -10.20 9.32
N GLN A 80 11.02 -8.89 9.07
CA GLN A 80 9.97 -7.88 9.18
C GLN A 80 9.42 -7.47 7.81
N TYR A 81 8.10 -7.54 7.65
CA TYR A 81 7.40 -7.36 6.39
C TYR A 81 6.16 -6.46 6.53
N THR A 82 5.67 -5.95 5.40
CA THR A 82 4.36 -5.30 5.29
C THR A 82 3.24 -6.23 5.79
N CYS A 83 2.34 -5.73 6.64
CA CYS A 83 1.14 -6.46 7.04
C CYS A 83 0.10 -6.56 5.92
N ASN A 84 -0.53 -7.73 5.77
CA ASN A 84 -1.53 -8.04 4.74
C ASN A 84 -2.71 -7.04 4.72
N CYS A 85 -3.10 -6.49 5.87
CA CYS A 85 -4.23 -5.57 5.93
C CYS A 85 -3.93 -4.17 5.41
N MET A 86 -2.67 -3.83 5.11
CA MET A 86 -2.28 -2.58 4.44
C MET A 86 -2.49 -2.64 2.91
N GLN A 87 -3.51 -3.38 2.49
CA GLN A 87 -4.03 -3.46 1.12
C GLN A 87 -5.04 -2.33 0.84
N PRO A 88 -5.35 -2.04 -0.44
CA PRO A 88 -6.40 -1.09 -0.79
C PRO A 88 -7.79 -1.66 -0.47
N PHE A 89 -8.73 -0.79 -0.09
CA PHE A 89 -10.11 -1.16 0.21
C PHE A 89 -11.08 -0.03 -0.13
N ASN A 90 -12.36 -0.35 -0.25
CA ASN A 90 -13.39 0.59 -0.67
C ASN A 90 -14.11 1.23 0.53
N ASP A 91 -14.56 2.48 0.40
CA ASP A 91 -15.63 2.99 1.26
C ASP A 91 -16.96 2.32 0.85
N SER A 92 -17.76 1.96 1.86
CA SER A 92 -19.03 1.24 1.69
C SER A 92 -20.25 2.16 1.48
N THR A 93 -20.11 3.47 1.75
CA THR A 93 -21.15 4.49 1.58
C THR A 93 -20.96 5.32 0.31
N ASP A 94 -19.73 5.63 -0.07
CA ASP A 94 -19.38 6.37 -1.28
C ASP A 94 -18.78 5.42 -2.35
N PRO A 95 -19.50 5.14 -3.46
CA PRO A 95 -19.05 4.20 -4.49
C PRO A 95 -17.83 4.71 -5.29
N THR A 96 -17.44 5.97 -5.12
CA THR A 96 -16.29 6.61 -5.80
C THR A 96 -15.04 6.71 -4.92
N LEU A 97 -15.16 6.41 -3.62
CA LEU A 97 -14.08 6.54 -2.66
C LEU A 97 -13.44 5.19 -2.32
N ALA A 98 -12.11 5.19 -2.22
CA ALA A 98 -11.31 4.11 -1.69
C ALA A 98 -10.28 4.62 -0.66
N TYR A 99 -9.66 3.67 0.01
CA TYR A 99 -8.68 3.82 1.06
C TYR A 99 -7.44 2.98 0.77
N GLY A 100 -6.30 3.37 1.31
CA GLY A 100 -5.10 2.53 1.32
C GLY A 100 -3.84 3.25 1.78
N PHE A 101 -2.70 2.77 1.31
CA PHE A 101 -1.38 3.16 1.81
C PHE A 101 -0.44 3.42 0.63
N ALA A 102 0.49 4.36 0.76
CA ALA A 102 1.37 4.74 -0.35
C ALA A 102 2.81 5.02 0.11
N ALA A 103 3.74 4.89 -0.82
CA ALA A 103 4.96 5.67 -0.80
C ALA A 103 4.70 7.06 -1.41
N PHE A 104 5.26 8.12 -0.83
CA PHE A 104 5.01 9.49 -1.31
C PHE A 104 6.30 10.30 -1.32
N THR A 105 6.49 11.12 -2.37
CA THR A 105 7.78 11.77 -2.67
C THR A 105 7.79 13.28 -2.48
N ALA A 106 6.62 13.86 -2.17
CA ALA A 106 6.53 15.27 -1.83
C ALA A 106 6.84 15.48 -0.34
N GLY A 107 7.88 16.25 -0.03
CA GLY A 107 8.27 16.57 1.35
C GLY A 107 9.39 15.68 1.88
N ASN A 108 9.44 15.51 3.20
CA ASN A 108 10.37 14.63 3.91
C ASN A 108 9.59 13.74 4.90
N GLU A 109 10.20 12.63 5.33
CA GLU A 109 9.60 11.65 6.25
C GLU A 109 9.05 12.31 7.53
N GLU A 110 9.76 13.28 8.12
CA GLU A 110 9.30 13.98 9.33
C GLU A 110 7.95 14.71 9.11
N ALA A 111 7.75 15.29 7.93
CA ALA A 111 6.52 15.97 7.55
C ALA A 111 5.42 15.03 7.04
N THR A 112 5.76 13.92 6.37
CA THR A 112 4.80 13.09 5.64
C THR A 112 4.54 11.71 6.23
N ASP A 113 5.46 11.11 6.99
CA ASP A 113 5.23 9.75 7.52
C ASP A 113 3.98 9.73 8.39
N CYS A 114 3.12 8.75 8.10
CA CYS A 114 1.79 8.55 8.67
C CYS A 114 0.78 9.68 8.45
N ALA A 115 1.08 10.67 7.62
CA ALA A 115 0.12 11.67 7.17
C ALA A 115 -0.88 11.05 6.18
N CYS A 116 -2.12 11.50 6.25
CA CYS A 116 -3.16 11.15 5.29
C CYS A 116 -3.45 12.27 4.31
N TYR A 117 -3.78 11.89 3.07
CA TYR A 117 -4.08 12.79 1.96
C TYR A 117 -5.29 12.29 1.17
N LEU A 118 -6.05 13.22 0.60
CA LEU A 118 -7.02 12.95 -0.46
C LEU A 118 -6.35 13.17 -1.82
N ALA A 119 -6.26 12.12 -2.63
CA ALA A 119 -6.04 12.19 -4.06
C ALA A 119 -7.38 12.09 -4.81
N GLU A 120 -7.48 12.82 -5.92
CA GLU A 120 -8.63 12.79 -6.83
C GLU A 120 -8.06 12.57 -8.24
N PHE A 121 -8.71 11.72 -9.03
CA PHE A 121 -8.22 11.25 -10.33
C PHE A 121 -9.21 11.59 -11.45
N ALA A 122 -8.68 11.91 -12.63
CA ALA A 122 -9.47 12.22 -13.82
C ALA A 122 -9.90 10.95 -14.55
N HIS A 123 -8.95 10.04 -14.74
CA HIS A 123 -9.10 8.76 -15.43
C HIS A 123 -7.88 7.86 -15.13
N ASP A 124 -7.95 6.58 -15.52
CA ASP A 124 -6.76 5.74 -15.58
C ASP A 124 -5.80 6.18 -16.70
N GLY A 125 -4.59 5.64 -16.74
CA GLY A 125 -3.56 5.96 -17.74
C GLY A 125 -3.92 5.56 -19.18
N SER A 126 -5.05 4.87 -19.41
CA SER A 126 -5.62 4.61 -20.74
C SER A 126 -6.72 5.61 -21.14
N GLY A 127 -7.03 6.58 -20.29
CA GLY A 127 -8.11 7.55 -20.48
C GLY A 127 -9.49 7.04 -20.07
N LYS A 128 -9.57 5.86 -19.42
CA LYS A 128 -10.84 5.26 -19.00
C LYS A 128 -11.28 5.79 -17.63
N ALA A 129 -12.58 6.05 -17.49
CA ALA A 129 -13.17 6.43 -16.20
C ALA A 129 -12.95 5.34 -15.13
N MET A 130 -12.46 5.76 -13.96
CA MET A 130 -12.23 4.89 -12.81
C MET A 130 -13.50 4.75 -11.98
N LYS A 131 -13.70 3.58 -11.37
CA LYS A 131 -14.79 3.39 -10.40
C LYS A 131 -14.46 4.08 -9.08
N ARG A 132 -13.20 4.03 -8.62
CA ARG A 132 -12.69 4.69 -7.42
C ARG A 132 -11.77 5.86 -7.79
N ASN A 133 -12.36 6.97 -8.23
CA ASN A 133 -11.62 8.16 -8.63
C ASN A 133 -11.25 9.09 -7.46
N LYS A 134 -11.60 8.75 -6.21
CA LYS A 134 -11.10 9.40 -5.00
C LYS A 134 -10.39 8.38 -4.11
N LEU A 135 -9.25 8.78 -3.56
CA LEU A 135 -8.44 7.94 -2.68
C LEU A 135 -8.01 8.71 -1.44
N LEU A 136 -8.43 8.23 -0.27
CA LEU A 136 -7.89 8.64 1.02
C LEU A 136 -6.77 7.68 1.42
N PHE A 137 -5.52 8.08 1.24
CA PHE A 137 -4.36 7.24 1.54
C PHE A 137 -3.55 7.77 2.71
N GLN A 138 -2.89 6.86 3.42
CA GLN A 138 -1.86 7.19 4.40
C GLN A 138 -0.47 6.95 3.79
N VAL A 139 0.46 7.88 4.01
CA VAL A 139 1.87 7.69 3.66
C VAL A 139 2.50 6.76 4.69
N THR A 140 3.05 5.63 4.24
CA THR A 140 3.78 4.69 5.11
C THR A 140 5.22 4.48 4.67
N ASN A 141 5.61 5.05 3.53
CA ASN A 141 6.92 4.88 2.92
C ASN A 141 7.33 6.15 2.15
N THR A 142 8.62 6.29 1.85
CA THR A 142 9.11 7.30 0.89
C THR A 142 9.52 6.62 -0.41
N GLY A 143 9.13 7.19 -1.55
CA GLY A 143 9.57 6.72 -2.87
C GLY A 143 10.87 7.41 -3.29
N GLY A 144 11.95 6.64 -3.48
CA GLY A 144 13.20 7.20 -4.04
C GLY A 144 13.15 7.43 -5.55
N ASP A 145 12.32 6.64 -6.25
CA ASP A 145 12.43 6.41 -7.70
C ASP A 145 11.31 7.07 -8.54
N VAL A 146 10.42 7.87 -7.94
CA VAL A 146 9.32 8.53 -8.67
C VAL A 146 9.36 10.05 -8.55
N ASN A 147 9.04 10.73 -9.67
CA ASN A 147 9.06 12.18 -9.79
C ASN A 147 8.27 12.90 -8.68
N SER A 148 8.66 14.13 -8.37
CA SER A 148 8.08 14.93 -7.29
C SER A 148 6.56 15.14 -7.48
N GLY A 149 5.79 14.66 -6.51
CA GLY A 149 4.33 14.78 -6.50
C GLY A 149 3.57 13.52 -6.96
N ASN A 150 4.26 12.49 -7.43
CA ASN A 150 3.65 11.20 -7.73
C ASN A 150 3.36 10.40 -6.44
N ILE A 151 2.35 9.52 -6.52
CA ILE A 151 1.95 8.60 -5.44
C ILE A 151 2.31 7.19 -5.90
N ASP A 152 3.08 6.42 -5.13
CA ASP A 152 3.28 5.00 -5.43
C ASP A 152 2.39 4.17 -4.49
N PHE A 153 1.30 3.62 -5.01
CA PHE A 153 0.22 3.07 -4.18
C PHE A 153 0.42 1.57 -3.89
N GLN A 154 0.26 1.17 -2.62
CA GLN A 154 0.43 -0.24 -2.22
C GLN A 154 -0.72 -1.09 -2.75
N ILE A 155 -0.43 -1.91 -3.77
CA ILE A 155 -1.34 -2.85 -4.41
C ILE A 155 -0.57 -4.16 -4.63
N PRO A 156 -0.98 -5.30 -4.02
CA PRO A 156 -0.36 -6.59 -4.30
C PRO A 156 -0.38 -6.95 -5.78
N GLY A 157 0.76 -7.42 -6.31
CA GLY A 157 0.91 -7.61 -7.75
C GLY A 157 0.99 -6.31 -8.56
N GLY A 158 1.24 -5.17 -7.92
CA GLY A 158 1.57 -3.90 -8.58
C GLY A 158 3.01 -3.84 -9.13
N GLY A 159 3.90 -4.74 -8.67
CA GLY A 159 5.31 -4.81 -9.04
C GLY A 159 6.18 -4.81 -7.79
N LEU A 160 7.33 -5.49 -7.84
CA LEU A 160 8.28 -5.56 -6.72
C LEU A 160 9.26 -4.37 -6.68
N GLY A 161 9.33 -3.58 -7.75
CA GLY A 161 10.22 -2.43 -7.87
C GLY A 161 11.70 -2.80 -7.69
N ALA A 162 12.46 -1.93 -7.05
CA ALA A 162 13.88 -2.13 -6.78
C ALA A 162 14.16 -3.32 -5.81
N PHE A 163 13.22 -3.65 -4.92
CA PHE A 163 13.42 -4.63 -3.84
C PHE A 163 12.83 -6.02 -4.16
N THR A 164 13.21 -6.56 -5.33
CA THR A 164 12.72 -7.84 -5.88
C THR A 164 12.80 -9.06 -4.95
N GLN A 165 13.63 -9.03 -3.91
CA GLN A 165 13.83 -10.10 -2.94
C GLN A 165 12.77 -10.17 -1.83
N GLY A 166 12.05 -9.08 -1.54
CA GLY A 166 11.18 -8.98 -0.35
C GLY A 166 10.04 -10.01 -0.33
N CYS A 167 9.14 -9.94 -1.29
CA CYS A 167 8.03 -10.89 -1.39
C CYS A 167 8.46 -12.36 -1.61
N PRO A 168 9.48 -12.66 -2.44
CA PRO A 168 10.09 -13.99 -2.48
C PRO A 168 10.58 -14.51 -1.12
N ALA A 169 11.26 -13.66 -0.34
CA ALA A 169 11.74 -14.01 0.99
C ALA A 169 10.59 -14.23 1.98
N GLN A 170 9.55 -13.40 1.94
CA GLN A 170 8.36 -13.56 2.79
C GLN A 170 7.62 -14.87 2.50
N TRP A 171 7.17 -15.03 1.26
CA TRP A 171 6.18 -16.03 0.87
C TRP A 171 6.78 -17.34 0.33
N LYS A 172 8.11 -17.41 0.21
CA LYS A 172 8.86 -18.54 -0.39
C LYS A 172 8.41 -18.83 -1.83
N THR A 173 8.24 -17.75 -2.59
CA THR A 173 7.79 -17.76 -4.00
C THR A 173 8.90 -17.26 -4.93
N PRO A 174 9.00 -17.70 -6.19
CA PRO A 174 9.88 -17.06 -7.16
C PRO A 174 9.38 -15.65 -7.51
N ALA A 175 10.29 -14.71 -7.79
CA ALA A 175 9.93 -13.34 -8.15
C ALA A 175 8.98 -13.25 -9.37
N SER A 176 9.14 -14.15 -10.35
CA SER A 176 8.28 -14.24 -11.55
C SER A 176 6.80 -14.52 -11.25
N GLN A 177 6.47 -15.04 -10.07
CA GLN A 177 5.08 -15.25 -9.63
C GLN A 177 4.35 -13.92 -9.39
N TRP A 178 5.08 -12.82 -9.20
CA TRP A 178 4.53 -11.48 -8.92
C TRP A 178 4.31 -10.61 -10.18
N GLY A 179 4.60 -11.18 -11.37
CA GLY A 179 4.51 -10.49 -12.66
C GLY A 179 5.80 -9.77 -13.03
N GLU A 180 5.69 -8.67 -13.77
CA GLU A 180 6.85 -7.84 -14.12
C GLU A 180 7.37 -7.06 -12.90
N THR A 181 8.70 -6.87 -12.83
CA THR A 181 9.37 -6.11 -11.75
C THR A 181 8.70 -4.76 -11.50
N TYR A 182 8.38 -4.03 -12.57
CA TYR A 182 7.63 -2.77 -12.52
C TYR A 182 6.26 -2.97 -13.17
N GLY A 183 5.19 -2.57 -12.49
CA GLY A 183 3.81 -2.71 -12.98
C GLY A 183 3.16 -4.08 -12.74
N GLY A 184 3.94 -5.11 -12.35
CA GLY A 184 3.46 -6.36 -11.77
C GLY A 184 2.65 -7.24 -12.71
N VAL A 185 1.58 -7.85 -12.19
CA VAL A 185 0.65 -8.64 -13.02
C VAL A 185 -0.12 -7.74 -13.99
N LYS A 186 -0.51 -8.28 -15.14
CA LYS A 186 -1.18 -7.56 -16.23
C LYS A 186 -2.68 -7.87 -16.32
N ALA A 187 -3.15 -8.95 -15.70
CA ALA A 187 -4.56 -9.33 -15.67
C ALA A 187 -5.00 -9.88 -14.30
N ALA A 188 -6.32 -9.81 -14.03
CA ALA A 188 -6.91 -10.14 -12.74
C ALA A 188 -6.92 -11.64 -12.40
N ASP A 189 -6.80 -12.50 -13.42
CA ASP A 189 -6.66 -13.95 -13.28
C ASP A 189 -5.28 -14.34 -12.71
N GLN A 190 -4.22 -13.63 -13.12
CA GLN A 190 -2.87 -13.79 -12.59
C GLN A 190 -2.78 -13.52 -11.07
N CYS A 191 -3.71 -12.76 -10.50
CA CYS A 191 -3.82 -12.60 -9.04
C CYS A 191 -4.03 -13.93 -8.31
N SER A 192 -4.54 -14.98 -8.97
CA SER A 192 -4.62 -16.34 -8.38
C SER A 192 -3.26 -16.96 -8.08
N GLY A 193 -2.19 -16.49 -8.75
CA GLY A 193 -0.82 -16.86 -8.47
C GLY A 193 -0.24 -16.21 -7.22
N LEU A 194 -0.84 -15.14 -6.68
CA LEU A 194 -0.34 -14.49 -5.46
C LEU A 194 -0.80 -15.22 -4.17
N PRO A 195 -0.12 -15.00 -3.03
CA PRO A 195 -0.58 -15.51 -1.73
C PRO A 195 -2.05 -15.18 -1.48
N LYS A 196 -2.82 -16.14 -0.95
CA LYS A 196 -4.30 -16.06 -0.84
C LYS A 196 -4.77 -14.76 -0.16
N GLN A 197 -4.05 -14.33 0.87
CA GLN A 197 -4.29 -13.13 1.68
C GLN A 197 -4.20 -11.83 0.88
N LEU A 198 -3.51 -11.85 -0.27
CA LEU A 198 -3.18 -10.68 -1.09
C LEU A 198 -3.95 -10.64 -2.43
N GLN A 199 -4.72 -11.68 -2.74
CA GLN A 199 -5.42 -11.77 -4.02
C GLN A 199 -6.57 -10.74 -4.14
N GLU A 200 -7.17 -10.32 -3.03
CA GLU A 200 -8.27 -9.34 -3.05
C GLU A 200 -7.78 -7.95 -3.40
N GLY A 201 -6.70 -7.46 -2.76
CA GLY A 201 -6.06 -6.18 -3.13
C GLY A 201 -5.48 -6.19 -4.54
N CYS A 202 -4.97 -7.34 -5.02
CA CYS A 202 -4.57 -7.50 -6.41
C CYS A 202 -5.74 -7.36 -7.38
N LYS A 203 -6.85 -8.06 -7.13
CA LYS A 203 -8.06 -8.00 -7.98
C LYS A 203 -8.71 -6.61 -7.95
N TRP A 204 -8.68 -5.93 -6.79
CA TRP A 204 -9.20 -4.58 -6.61
C TRP A 204 -8.63 -3.58 -7.63
N ARG A 205 -7.34 -3.67 -7.98
CA ARG A 205 -6.73 -2.84 -9.03
C ARG A 205 -7.53 -2.89 -10.33
N PHE A 206 -7.88 -4.09 -10.77
CA PHE A 206 -8.55 -4.32 -12.06
C PHE A 206 -10.05 -4.00 -12.02
N SER A 207 -10.71 -4.15 -10.86
CA SER A 207 -12.16 -3.92 -10.71
C SER A 207 -12.53 -2.49 -10.33
N ASP A 208 -11.64 -1.76 -9.66
CA ASP A 208 -11.97 -0.51 -8.98
C ASP A 208 -11.08 0.68 -9.35
N TRP A 209 -9.79 0.48 -9.69
CA TRP A 209 -8.82 1.58 -9.86
C TRP A 209 -8.33 1.78 -11.30
N GLY A 210 -7.76 0.77 -11.95
CA GLY A 210 -7.17 0.86 -13.30
C GLY A 210 -5.64 0.79 -13.30
N ASP A 211 -5.02 1.20 -14.42
CA ASP A 211 -3.57 1.23 -14.62
C ASP A 211 -3.04 2.66 -14.59
N ASN A 212 -2.05 2.93 -13.75
CA ASN A 212 -1.39 4.24 -13.53
C ASN A 212 -2.29 5.49 -13.67
N PRO A 213 -3.22 5.74 -12.73
CA PRO A 213 -4.17 6.84 -12.86
C PRO A 213 -3.59 8.25 -12.84
N VAL A 214 -4.24 9.14 -13.59
CA VAL A 214 -3.88 10.56 -13.71
C VAL A 214 -4.61 11.37 -12.63
N LEU A 215 -3.85 12.07 -11.79
CA LEU A 215 -4.34 12.95 -10.74
C LEU A 215 -4.98 14.21 -11.35
N SER A 216 -6.15 14.59 -10.82
CA SER A 216 -6.81 15.87 -11.12
C SER A 216 -6.11 17.08 -10.47
N GLY A 217 -5.06 16.85 -9.69
CA GLY A 217 -4.27 17.87 -8.99
C GLY A 217 -3.47 17.30 -7.81
N ALA A 218 -2.72 18.16 -7.13
CA ALA A 218 -1.89 17.76 -6.00
C ALA A 218 -2.73 17.17 -4.83
N PRO A 219 -2.28 16.08 -4.18
CA PRO A 219 -2.98 15.50 -3.04
C PRO A 219 -3.14 16.47 -1.87
N LYS A 220 -4.34 16.52 -1.29
CA LYS A 220 -4.73 17.45 -0.24
C LYS A 220 -4.55 16.80 1.13
N ARG A 221 -3.69 17.35 2.00
CA ARG A 221 -3.50 16.84 3.38
C ARG A 221 -4.84 16.89 4.14
N VAL A 222 -5.21 15.78 4.76
CA VAL A 222 -6.42 15.62 5.58
C VAL A 222 -6.11 14.84 6.85
N ARG A 223 -6.92 15.04 7.89
CA ARG A 223 -6.88 14.22 9.10
C ARG A 223 -7.22 12.77 8.77
N CYS A 224 -6.44 11.84 9.30
CA CYS A 224 -6.53 10.42 9.03
C CYS A 224 -7.89 9.82 9.48
N PRO A 225 -8.57 9.07 8.58
CA PRO A 225 -9.69 8.22 8.94
C PRO A 225 -9.27 7.08 9.88
N LYS A 226 -10.19 6.65 10.75
CA LYS A 226 -10.00 5.53 11.69
C LYS A 226 -9.54 4.27 10.95
N ALA A 227 -10.18 3.92 9.84
CA ALA A 227 -9.91 2.71 9.07
C ALA A 227 -8.46 2.58 8.54
N LEU A 228 -7.72 3.69 8.36
CA LEU A 228 -6.30 3.64 8.00
C LEU A 228 -5.44 3.34 9.23
N ILE A 229 -5.70 4.01 10.36
CA ILE A 229 -4.97 3.83 11.63
C ILE A 229 -5.26 2.44 12.24
N ASP A 230 -6.47 1.91 12.06
CA ASP A 230 -6.87 0.55 12.45
C ASP A 230 -5.96 -0.52 11.80
N ARG A 231 -5.47 -0.24 10.60
CA ARG A 231 -4.61 -1.13 9.81
C ARG A 231 -3.11 -0.88 10.00
N SER A 232 -2.69 0.39 10.00
CA SER A 232 -1.26 0.76 10.07
C SER A 232 -0.74 0.93 11.50
N GLY A 233 -1.61 1.12 12.49
CA GLY A 233 -1.23 1.50 13.85
C GLY A 233 -0.68 2.91 14.04
N CYS A 234 -0.40 3.63 12.95
CA CYS A 234 0.32 4.90 13.01
C CYS A 234 -0.61 6.11 12.92
N GLN A 235 -0.43 7.06 13.84
CA GLN A 235 -1.10 8.37 13.81
C GLN A 235 -0.09 9.47 14.17
N ARG A 236 -0.08 10.56 13.40
CA ARG A 236 0.72 11.77 13.72
C ARG A 236 0.12 12.54 14.89
N LYS A 237 0.97 13.18 15.69
CA LYS A 237 0.57 14.06 16.80
C LYS A 237 -0.02 15.39 16.33
N ASP A 238 0.28 15.81 15.10
CA ASP A 238 -0.27 17.02 14.47
C ASP A 238 -1.66 16.83 13.82
N ASP A 239 -2.11 15.58 13.67
CA ASP A 239 -3.20 15.24 12.75
C ASP A 239 -4.56 15.85 13.15
N ASN A 240 -4.74 16.15 14.44
CA ASN A 240 -5.93 16.84 14.95
C ASN A 240 -6.03 18.32 14.57
N ALA A 241 -4.92 18.98 14.23
CA ALA A 241 -4.91 20.34 13.72
C ALA A 241 -5.29 20.41 12.22
N ILE A 242 -5.36 19.26 11.54
CA ILE A 242 -5.70 19.15 10.13
C ILE A 242 -7.22 19.00 9.96
N GLY A 243 -7.77 19.63 8.92
CA GLY A 243 -9.17 19.45 8.54
C GLY A 243 -9.47 18.00 8.14
N ALA A 244 -10.61 17.48 8.58
CA ALA A 244 -11.13 16.19 8.14
C ALA A 244 -11.62 16.24 6.68
N TYR A 245 -11.66 15.08 6.02
CA TYR A 245 -12.42 14.95 4.77
C TYR A 245 -13.91 15.24 5.01
N GLN A 246 -14.52 16.05 4.14
CA GLN A 246 -15.89 16.55 4.28
C GLN A 246 -16.92 15.78 3.44
N GLY A 247 -16.49 14.81 2.63
CA GLY A 247 -17.40 13.96 1.87
C GLY A 247 -18.13 12.95 2.74
N LYS A 248 -19.15 12.30 2.17
CA LYS A 248 -19.81 11.16 2.81
C LYS A 248 -18.84 9.99 2.86
N THR A 249 -18.85 9.30 3.99
CA THR A 249 -18.03 8.11 4.25
C THR A 249 -18.80 7.17 5.17
N ASP A 250 -18.35 5.92 5.26
CA ASP A 250 -18.83 4.99 6.27
C ASP A 250 -18.26 5.31 7.68
N ALA A 251 -18.41 4.37 8.63
CA ALA A 251 -17.95 4.53 10.01
C ALA A 251 -16.42 4.53 10.14
N GLY A 252 -15.72 3.73 9.33
CA GLY A 252 -14.27 3.67 9.31
C GLY A 252 -13.66 4.90 8.63
N GLY A 253 -14.38 5.47 7.67
CA GLY A 253 -14.05 6.73 7.01
C GLY A 253 -14.24 8.00 7.83
N LYS A 254 -14.56 7.92 9.14
CA LYS A 254 -14.63 9.08 10.04
C LYS A 254 -13.23 9.47 10.56
N PRO A 255 -12.94 10.77 10.79
CA PRO A 255 -11.65 11.19 11.32
C PRO A 255 -11.40 10.59 12.72
N ALA A 256 -10.16 10.21 12.98
CA ALA A 256 -9.73 9.69 14.27
C ALA A 256 -9.41 10.80 15.29
N GLU A 257 -9.65 10.54 16.57
CA GLU A 257 -9.32 11.43 17.70
C GLU A 257 -7.81 11.42 18.02
N SER A 258 -7.31 12.30 18.91
CA SER A 258 -5.87 12.31 19.24
C SER A 258 -5.49 11.05 20.00
N GLY A 259 -4.42 10.37 19.59
CA GLY A 259 -3.99 9.13 20.25
C GLY A 259 -5.07 8.06 20.16
N TYR A 260 -5.76 7.99 19.03
CA TYR A 260 -6.89 7.10 18.81
C TYR A 260 -6.48 5.64 19.03
N LYS A 261 -7.20 4.95 19.93
CA LYS A 261 -7.02 3.52 20.16
C LYS A 261 -7.62 2.74 19.00
N ARG A 262 -6.73 2.35 18.08
CA ARG A 262 -6.99 1.51 16.91
C ARG A 262 -7.73 0.20 17.23
N ASP A 263 -8.56 -0.25 16.31
CA ASP A 263 -9.12 -1.61 16.28
C ASP A 263 -8.32 -2.50 15.31
N ARG A 264 -7.42 -3.31 15.86
CA ARG A 264 -6.58 -4.24 15.07
C ARG A 264 -7.34 -5.48 14.57
N SER A 265 -8.62 -5.67 14.94
CA SER A 265 -9.43 -6.81 14.46
C SER A 265 -9.61 -6.79 12.94
N VAL A 266 -9.60 -5.60 12.32
CA VAL A 266 -9.69 -5.40 10.86
C VAL A 266 -8.57 -6.09 10.07
N CYS A 267 -7.46 -6.43 10.75
CA CYS A 267 -6.31 -7.13 10.15
C CYS A 267 -6.27 -8.63 10.45
N LEU A 268 -7.20 -9.13 11.27
CA LEU A 268 -7.35 -10.56 11.58
C LEU A 268 -8.46 -11.20 10.73
N GLY A 269 -9.38 -10.38 10.22
CA GLY A 269 -10.59 -10.77 9.47
C GLY A 269 -10.40 -11.29 8.04
N GLY A 270 -9.36 -12.09 7.77
CA GLY A 270 -9.25 -12.88 6.53
C GLY A 270 -10.29 -14.01 6.38
N ALA A 271 -11.20 -14.12 7.36
CA ALA A 271 -12.44 -14.89 7.30
C ALA A 271 -13.62 -13.90 7.34
N SER A 272 -14.50 -14.00 6.35
CA SER A 272 -15.65 -13.11 6.13
C SER A 272 -16.48 -12.86 7.39
N SER A 273 -16.54 -11.61 7.86
CA SER A 273 -17.33 -11.21 9.03
C SER A 273 -18.76 -10.80 8.66
N SER A 274 -19.58 -11.80 8.32
CA SER A 274 -20.99 -11.75 8.73
C SER A 274 -21.11 -12.18 10.20
N SER A 275 -22.03 -11.57 10.93
CA SER A 275 -22.37 -11.83 12.35
C SER A 275 -21.31 -11.52 13.43
N SER A 276 -21.59 -10.44 14.16
CA SER A 276 -21.59 -10.34 15.63
C SER A 276 -20.78 -11.34 16.48
N GLY A 277 -19.87 -10.79 17.29
CA GLY A 277 -19.96 -10.99 18.75
C GLY A 277 -19.14 -12.11 19.40
N SER A 278 -17.82 -12.07 19.29
CA SER A 278 -16.93 -12.70 20.27
C SER A 278 -15.55 -12.05 20.27
N GLN A 279 -15.21 -11.34 21.34
CA GLN A 279 -13.90 -10.72 21.58
C GLN A 279 -12.94 -11.77 22.16
N PRO A 280 -11.77 -12.04 21.54
CA PRO A 280 -10.71 -12.80 22.20
C PRO A 280 -10.05 -11.92 23.29
N GLU A 281 -10.04 -12.41 24.52
CA GLU A 281 -9.33 -11.77 25.63
C GLU A 281 -7.82 -12.08 25.57
N GLY A 282 -6.98 -11.13 26.01
CA GLY A 282 -5.64 -11.45 26.51
C GLY A 282 -4.44 -10.91 25.72
N TYR A 283 -4.14 -9.61 25.88
CA TYR A 283 -2.75 -9.14 25.95
C TYR A 283 -2.67 -8.05 27.05
N GLY A 284 -1.82 -8.31 28.04
CA GLY A 284 -1.94 -7.68 29.36
C GLY A 284 -1.19 -6.37 29.55
N ALA A 285 -1.65 -5.59 30.52
CA ALA A 285 -0.87 -4.55 31.19
C ALA A 285 -0.68 -4.97 32.66
N GLY A 286 0.56 -5.11 33.11
CA GLY A 286 0.85 -5.49 34.49
C GLY A 286 0.97 -4.27 35.41
N SER A 287 0.41 -4.38 36.62
CA SER A 287 0.90 -3.67 37.82
C SER A 287 0.35 -4.35 39.08
N ASN A 288 1.22 -4.56 40.07
CA ASN A 288 0.89 -5.24 41.32
C ASN A 288 0.08 -4.36 42.28
N GLY A 289 -0.92 -4.94 42.95
CA GLY A 289 -1.63 -4.33 44.07
C GLY A 289 -2.45 -5.36 44.85
N ASN A 290 -1.98 -5.75 46.04
CA ASN A 290 -2.66 -6.73 46.90
C ASN A 290 -3.86 -6.12 47.65
N ALA A 291 -5.03 -6.76 47.55
CA ALA A 291 -6.12 -6.69 48.53
C ALA A 291 -7.01 -7.95 48.43
N PRO A 292 -7.69 -8.38 49.50
CA PRO A 292 -8.04 -9.81 49.69
C PRO A 292 -9.36 -10.28 49.07
N GLN A 293 -9.42 -11.59 48.89
CA GLN A 293 -10.53 -12.39 48.37
C GLN A 293 -11.69 -12.48 49.36
N GLY A 294 -12.92 -12.36 48.85
CA GLY A 294 -14.17 -12.58 49.61
C GLY A 294 -15.14 -13.43 48.79
N ASP A 295 -15.60 -14.53 49.37
CA ASP A 295 -16.44 -15.51 48.70
C ASP A 295 -17.91 -15.06 48.58
N ALA A 296 -18.55 -15.34 47.44
CA ALA A 296 -19.99 -15.23 47.26
C ALA A 296 -20.53 -16.39 46.39
N PRO A 297 -21.75 -16.90 46.63
CA PRO A 297 -22.09 -18.28 46.24
C PRO A 297 -22.73 -18.41 44.86
N GLN A 298 -22.61 -19.60 44.27
CA GLN A 298 -23.32 -19.99 43.06
C GLN A 298 -24.84 -20.14 43.33
N GLY A 299 -25.67 -19.45 42.55
CA GLY A 299 -27.12 -19.66 42.51
C GLY A 299 -27.51 -20.63 41.39
N ASN A 300 -28.24 -21.69 41.72
CA ASN A 300 -28.86 -22.59 40.75
C ASN A 300 -30.19 -22.01 40.26
N SER A 301 -30.47 -22.16 38.96
CA SER A 301 -31.79 -21.86 38.35
C SER A 301 -32.39 -23.14 37.73
N PRO A 302 -33.72 -23.35 37.77
CA PRO A 302 -34.31 -24.66 37.48
C PRO A 302 -34.44 -25.00 35.99
N GLN A 303 -34.55 -26.29 35.70
CA GLN A 303 -35.01 -26.81 34.40
C GLN A 303 -36.55 -26.79 34.36
N ASP A 304 -37.13 -26.16 33.33
CA ASP A 304 -38.54 -26.32 32.98
C ASP A 304 -38.70 -27.01 31.61
N SER A 305 -39.76 -27.81 31.49
CA SER A 305 -39.95 -28.76 30.39
C SER A 305 -40.75 -28.18 29.22
N ALA A 306 -40.45 -28.65 28.00
CA ALA A 306 -41.10 -28.20 26.77
C ALA A 306 -42.51 -28.77 26.58
N PRO A 307 -43.44 -28.02 25.97
CA PRO A 307 -44.62 -28.57 25.30
C PRO A 307 -44.29 -28.98 23.86
N GLN A 308 -44.82 -30.14 23.45
CA GLN A 308 -44.73 -30.69 22.11
C GLN A 308 -45.88 -30.12 21.24
N GLY A 309 -45.61 -29.78 19.98
CA GLY A 309 -46.61 -29.21 19.05
C GLY A 309 -46.49 -29.77 17.63
N ASP A 310 -47.63 -30.12 17.04
CA ASP A 310 -47.70 -30.97 15.85
C ASP A 310 -47.40 -30.25 14.52
N ALA A 311 -46.88 -31.02 13.56
CA ALA A 311 -46.57 -30.56 12.20
C ALA A 311 -47.70 -30.92 11.21
N PRO A 312 -48.15 -29.99 10.35
CA PRO A 312 -49.05 -30.32 9.24
C PRO A 312 -48.28 -30.88 8.02
N GLN A 313 -48.71 -32.05 7.54
CA GLN A 313 -48.26 -32.60 6.26
C GLN A 313 -48.98 -31.90 5.08
N GLY A 314 -48.22 -31.56 4.03
CA GLY A 314 -48.77 -31.09 2.75
C GLY A 314 -48.49 -32.10 1.63
N ASN A 315 -49.55 -32.59 0.98
CA ASN A 315 -49.45 -33.57 -0.11
C ASN A 315 -49.24 -32.91 -1.49
N ALA A 316 -48.61 -33.66 -2.40
CA ALA A 316 -48.45 -33.28 -3.81
C ALA A 316 -49.69 -33.65 -4.66
N PRO A 317 -49.85 -33.05 -5.86
CA PRO A 317 -50.73 -33.56 -6.92
C PRO A 317 -49.95 -34.29 -8.04
N GLU A 318 -50.54 -35.35 -8.59
CA GLU A 318 -49.99 -36.19 -9.68
C GLU A 318 -50.70 -35.99 -11.04
N GLY A 319 -50.00 -36.31 -12.14
CA GLY A 319 -50.57 -36.64 -13.47
C GLY A 319 -51.09 -35.45 -14.30
N TYR A 320 -51.07 -35.43 -15.63
CA TYR A 320 -50.79 -36.41 -16.70
C TYR A 320 -50.65 -35.59 -18.03
N GLY A 321 -49.87 -35.92 -19.08
CA GLY A 321 -48.88 -36.97 -19.33
C GLY A 321 -48.40 -36.95 -20.81
N ALA A 322 -47.28 -37.65 -21.11
CA ALA A 322 -46.74 -38.03 -22.44
C ALA A 322 -46.18 -36.96 -23.43
N GLY A 323 -44.95 -37.19 -23.92
CA GLY A 323 -44.33 -36.47 -25.06
C GLY A 323 -42.81 -36.67 -25.16
N SER A 324 -42.34 -37.40 -26.19
CA SER A 324 -40.95 -37.91 -26.33
C SER A 324 -39.86 -36.84 -26.58
N ALA A 325 -38.62 -37.18 -26.23
CA ALA A 325 -37.41 -36.35 -26.41
C ALA A 325 -36.88 -36.31 -27.86
N PRO A 326 -36.05 -35.29 -28.19
CA PRO A 326 -35.04 -35.39 -29.23
C PRO A 326 -33.61 -35.12 -28.73
N GLN A 327 -32.65 -35.91 -29.21
CA GLN A 327 -31.20 -35.65 -29.06
C GLN A 327 -30.75 -34.61 -30.11
N GLY A 328 -29.94 -33.62 -29.69
CA GLY A 328 -29.34 -32.64 -30.57
C GLY A 328 -28.02 -33.13 -31.18
N ASN A 329 -28.01 -33.43 -32.48
CA ASN A 329 -26.79 -33.80 -33.22
C ASN A 329 -26.01 -32.57 -33.70
N ALA A 330 -24.69 -32.73 -33.80
CA ALA A 330 -23.82 -31.76 -34.45
C ALA A 330 -24.02 -31.77 -36.00
N PRO A 331 -23.83 -30.64 -36.70
CA PRO A 331 -23.80 -30.64 -38.15
C PRO A 331 -22.44 -31.13 -38.67
N GLN A 332 -22.40 -32.30 -39.28
CA GLN A 332 -21.43 -32.57 -40.34
C GLN A 332 -22.01 -32.10 -41.68
N VAL A 333 -21.22 -31.34 -42.44
CA VAL A 333 -21.43 -31.18 -43.88
C VAL A 333 -20.42 -32.08 -44.59
N ASN A 334 -20.90 -32.90 -45.52
CA ASN A 334 -20.07 -33.84 -46.28
C ASN A 334 -20.09 -33.48 -47.77
N ALA A 335 -18.96 -33.64 -48.45
CA ALA A 335 -18.71 -33.16 -49.81
C ALA A 335 -19.01 -34.22 -50.90
N THR A 336 -19.11 -33.79 -52.16
CA THR A 336 -18.92 -34.61 -53.39
C THR A 336 -18.89 -33.69 -54.64
N PRO A 337 -18.28 -34.08 -55.79
CA PRO A 337 -16.88 -34.52 -55.93
C PRO A 337 -16.16 -33.94 -57.18
N GLY A 338 -14.85 -34.19 -57.29
CA GLY A 338 -14.01 -33.92 -58.48
C GLY A 338 -13.10 -32.69 -58.35
N SER A 339 -11.93 -32.61 -58.99
CA SER A 339 -11.16 -33.63 -59.73
C SER A 339 -9.71 -33.13 -59.94
N ASP A 340 -8.75 -34.03 -59.81
CA ASP A 340 -7.32 -34.06 -60.20
C ASP A 340 -6.55 -32.82 -60.76
N ILE A 341 -5.22 -32.90 -60.57
CA ILE A 341 -4.08 -32.29 -61.30
C ILE A 341 -3.38 -31.05 -60.62
N PRO A 342 -2.04 -31.10 -60.39
CA PRO A 342 -1.19 -30.04 -59.78
C PRO A 342 -0.56 -29.10 -60.87
N PRO A 343 0.22 -28.00 -60.59
CA PRO A 343 1.57 -27.98 -59.94
C PRO A 343 1.90 -26.57 -59.31
N PRO A 344 3.14 -25.99 -59.31
CA PRO A 344 4.52 -26.52 -59.33
C PRO A 344 5.45 -25.98 -58.21
N SER A 345 6.68 -26.50 -58.14
CA SER A 345 7.84 -25.88 -57.45
C SER A 345 8.63 -24.94 -58.39
N GLY A 346 9.36 -23.95 -57.86
CA GLY A 346 10.35 -23.19 -58.65
C GLY A 346 11.04 -22.02 -57.91
N ASN A 347 12.37 -21.95 -57.98
CA ASN A 347 13.21 -20.85 -57.45
C ASN A 347 13.37 -19.70 -58.46
N GLY A 348 13.80 -18.50 -58.02
CA GLY A 348 14.41 -17.50 -58.92
C GLY A 348 14.49 -16.03 -58.45
N ASP A 349 15.64 -15.64 -57.89
CA ASP A 349 16.39 -14.38 -58.06
C ASP A 349 15.80 -12.96 -57.79
N ALA A 350 16.29 -12.38 -56.69
CA ALA A 350 16.81 -11.03 -56.44
C ALA A 350 16.55 -9.82 -57.39
N GLN A 351 16.26 -8.64 -56.80
CA GLN A 351 17.23 -7.52 -56.65
C GLN A 351 16.67 -6.24 -55.96
N ASN A 352 17.56 -5.51 -55.27
CA ASN A 352 17.56 -4.07 -54.93
C ASN A 352 16.58 -3.47 -53.87
N ALA A 353 17.08 -3.27 -52.64
CA ALA A 353 16.98 -2.03 -51.84
C ALA A 353 18.09 -2.03 -50.74
N PRO A 354 18.61 -0.87 -50.27
CA PRO A 354 19.94 -0.81 -49.65
C PRO A 354 19.96 -1.09 -48.13
N ALA A 355 21.14 -1.51 -47.66
CA ALA A 355 21.47 -1.56 -46.24
C ALA A 355 22.07 -0.23 -45.77
N ASP A 356 21.79 0.18 -44.52
CA ASP A 356 22.72 1.02 -43.77
C ASP A 356 22.69 0.76 -42.25
N GLN A 357 23.91 0.77 -41.69
CA GLN A 357 24.38 0.84 -40.30
C GLN A 357 23.55 0.29 -39.12
N GLY A 358 24.15 -0.68 -38.41
CA GLY A 358 23.63 -1.25 -37.17
C GLY A 358 23.92 -0.42 -35.91
N ALA A 359 23.08 -0.60 -34.89
CA ALA A 359 23.24 0.01 -33.58
C ALA A 359 24.31 -0.71 -32.71
N PRO A 360 25.06 0.01 -31.86
CA PRO A 360 26.11 -0.58 -31.04
C PRO A 360 25.55 -1.38 -29.85
N ALA A 361 26.32 -2.39 -29.42
CA ALA A 361 26.03 -3.17 -28.23
C ALA A 361 26.12 -2.33 -26.93
N PRO A 362 25.33 -2.65 -25.89
CA PRO A 362 25.41 -1.95 -24.61
C PRO A 362 26.76 -2.19 -23.92
N ALA A 363 27.34 -1.13 -23.37
CA ALA A 363 28.61 -1.19 -22.63
C ALA A 363 28.44 -1.92 -21.27
N PRO A 364 29.50 -2.58 -20.76
CA PRO A 364 29.44 -3.28 -19.48
C PRO A 364 29.32 -2.31 -18.30
N ALA A 365 28.64 -2.76 -17.24
CA ALA A 365 28.54 -2.03 -15.98
C ALA A 365 29.91 -1.90 -15.28
N PRO A 366 30.18 -0.80 -14.56
CA PRO A 366 31.40 -0.64 -13.80
C PRO A 366 31.38 -1.52 -12.55
N GLU A 367 32.29 -2.49 -12.47
CA GLU A 367 32.58 -3.21 -11.23
C GLU A 367 33.41 -2.35 -10.27
N GLY A 368 33.16 -2.51 -8.97
CA GLY A 368 34.21 -2.39 -7.96
C GLY A 368 34.15 -1.19 -7.01
N TYR A 369 33.52 -1.40 -5.84
CA TYR A 369 34.16 -1.06 -4.57
C TYR A 369 33.96 -2.21 -3.58
N GLY A 370 35.08 -2.78 -3.11
CA GLY A 370 35.13 -3.94 -2.22
C GLY A 370 35.14 -3.60 -0.73
N ASN A 371 35.13 -4.65 0.09
CA ASN A 371 34.93 -4.62 1.56
C ASN A 371 36.11 -4.04 2.40
N SER A 372 35.74 -3.46 3.55
CA SER A 372 36.41 -3.54 4.88
C SER A 372 37.77 -2.84 5.13
N PRO A 373 38.24 -2.67 6.40
CA PRO A 373 37.53 -2.61 7.71
C PRO A 373 38.05 -1.47 8.67
N ASN A 374 37.73 -1.57 9.97
CA ASN A 374 38.07 -0.68 11.11
C ASN A 374 39.51 -0.10 11.23
N ALA A 375 39.58 1.20 11.59
CA ALA A 375 40.34 1.94 12.64
C ALA A 375 41.66 1.40 13.29
N PRO A 376 42.46 2.19 14.08
CA PRO A 376 42.49 3.66 14.32
C PRO A 376 43.91 4.31 14.19
N ALA A 377 44.02 5.65 14.24
CA ALA A 377 45.25 6.36 14.64
C ALA A 377 44.98 7.81 15.10
N ALA A 378 45.86 8.37 15.93
CA ALA A 378 45.73 9.69 16.57
C ALA A 378 46.83 10.68 16.12
N GLY A 379 46.63 11.99 16.37
CA GLY A 379 47.74 12.92 16.61
C GLY A 379 47.65 14.34 16.01
N ALA A 380 47.53 15.34 16.90
CA ALA A 380 47.96 16.75 16.77
C ALA A 380 47.40 17.64 15.63
N ALA A 381 47.34 18.98 15.71
CA ALA A 381 47.20 20.04 16.74
C ALA A 381 47.62 21.38 16.09
N ASN A 382 47.23 22.53 16.68
CA ASN A 382 47.41 23.93 16.21
C ASN A 382 46.47 24.33 15.05
N GLY A 383 45.86 25.52 14.99
CA GLY A 383 45.76 26.71 15.87
C GLY A 383 44.83 27.74 15.15
N ALA A 384 44.22 28.77 15.74
CA ALA A 384 44.52 29.53 16.94
C ALA A 384 43.27 30.24 17.51
N GLN A 385 43.30 30.62 18.80
CA GLN A 385 42.25 31.42 19.48
C GLN A 385 42.57 32.92 19.49
N ARG A 386 41.54 33.77 19.67
CA ARG A 386 41.70 35.14 20.16
C ARG A 386 41.48 35.23 21.68
N HIS A 387 42.31 36.05 22.33
CA HIS A 387 42.24 36.52 23.73
C HIS A 387 40.87 37.12 24.13
N LYS A 388 40.45 37.29 25.40
CA LYS A 388 41.09 37.38 26.75
C LYS A 388 39.98 37.06 27.83
N GLN A 389 40.12 37.04 29.16
CA GLN A 389 41.15 37.49 30.13
C GLN A 389 41.14 36.62 31.45
N PHE A 390 41.78 37.12 32.51
CA PHE A 390 41.97 36.63 33.90
C PHE A 390 40.80 37.00 34.86
N LYS A 391 40.64 36.51 36.12
CA LYS A 391 41.59 36.07 37.18
C LYS A 391 41.05 34.91 38.06
N GLN A 392 41.96 34.20 38.75
CA GLN A 392 41.71 33.16 39.77
C GLN A 392 41.83 33.71 41.21
N HIS A 393 41.25 32.99 42.19
CA HIS A 393 41.74 32.96 43.59
C HIS A 393 41.77 31.52 44.16
N LYS A 394 42.53 31.33 45.24
CA LYS A 394 43.11 30.05 45.70
C LYS A 394 42.17 29.11 46.47
N LYS A 395 42.52 27.82 46.42
CA LYS A 395 42.13 26.74 47.37
C LYS A 395 42.94 26.86 48.68
N PRO A 396 42.55 26.18 49.78
CA PRO A 396 43.23 24.92 50.11
C PRO A 396 42.30 23.78 50.55
N GLN A 397 42.87 22.60 50.77
CA GLN A 397 42.19 21.37 51.22
C GLN A 397 42.05 21.33 52.75
N ALA A 398 41.04 20.59 53.22
CA ALA A 398 41.08 19.81 54.45
C ALA A 398 40.36 18.48 54.18
N ALA A 399 40.78 17.42 54.87
CA ALA A 399 40.20 16.08 54.77
C ALA A 399 39.73 15.67 56.17
N GLU A 400 38.64 14.91 56.27
CA GLU A 400 38.41 14.05 57.42
C GLU A 400 37.56 12.83 57.04
N GLN A 401 37.75 11.77 57.81
CA GLN A 401 37.38 10.39 57.51
C GLN A 401 36.80 9.83 58.82
N CYS A 402 35.59 9.25 58.77
CA CYS A 402 34.96 8.63 59.93
C CYS A 402 34.41 7.25 59.57
N ASP A 403 34.77 6.27 60.39
CA ASP A 403 34.51 4.84 60.19
C ASP A 403 33.12 4.38 60.66
N ALA A 404 32.81 3.11 60.36
CA ALA A 404 31.61 2.39 60.75
C ALA A 404 31.70 1.74 62.15
N PRO A 405 30.58 1.20 62.64
CA PRO A 405 30.53 -0.13 63.27
C PRO A 405 29.39 -0.99 62.66
N ASN A 406 29.38 -2.32 62.68
CA ASN A 406 30.30 -3.35 63.22
C ASN A 406 30.45 -4.49 62.20
#